data_AF-A0AAN9A4T8-F1
#
_entry.id   AF-A0AAN9A4T8-F1
#
_cell.length_a   1.000
_cell.length_b   1.000
_cell.length_c   1.000
_cell.angle_alpha   90.00
_cell.angle_beta   90.00
_cell.angle_gamma   90.00
#
_symmetry.space_group_name_H-M   'P 1'
#
loop_
_entity.id
_entity.type
_entity.pdbx_description
1 polymer ?
#
loop_
_entity_poly.entity_id
_entity_poly.type
_entity_poly.pdbx_seq_one_letter_code
_entity_poly.pdbx_strand_id
1 'polypeptide(L)'
;MVGQEKALYKRFHSFSGVGDMQALSPPQSVYGASPHNQLKSSQSSGGEDSPLEDKINRKTLFYLISTLNAAFHPDYDFSNASSQEFSREPSLEWVVRAVERQMMAVARSEFTPVASSLWEALDDAISLRDTEIYSYNPDQTSDPYSEDGCLWSFNYFFYNPRLKRIVFFTCRSVSQYCGSPHDSGLIGNSAMDMEDY
;
A
#
# COMPACT_ATOMS: atom_id res chain seq x y z
N MET A 1 -17.79 -10.85 16.41
CA MET A 1 -16.82 -9.82 15.96
C MET A 1 -17.43 -8.45 15.63
N VAL A 2 -18.74 -8.29 15.37
CA VAL A 2 -19.36 -6.97 15.05
C VAL A 2 -19.35 -5.94 16.21
N GLY A 3 -19.29 -6.39 17.47
CA GLY A 3 -19.33 -5.50 18.64
C GLY A 3 -18.04 -4.70 18.86
N GLN A 4 -16.89 -5.30 18.54
CA GLN A 4 -15.58 -4.69 18.76
C GLN A 4 -15.30 -3.61 17.70
N GLU A 5 -15.65 -3.87 16.44
CA GLU A 5 -15.54 -2.88 15.34
C GLU A 5 -16.39 -1.63 15.60
N LYS A 6 -17.62 -1.81 16.14
CA LYS A 6 -18.47 -0.67 16.50
C LYS A 6 -17.88 0.18 17.63
N ALA A 7 -17.20 -0.44 18.60
CA ALA A 7 -16.53 0.27 19.68
C ALA A 7 -15.30 1.04 19.18
N LEU A 8 -14.50 0.42 18.30
CA LEU A 8 -13.36 1.05 17.64
C LEU A 8 -13.79 2.24 16.78
N TYR A 9 -14.86 2.09 16.01
CA TYR A 9 -15.42 3.16 15.19
C TYR A 9 -15.84 4.37 16.03
N LYS A 10 -16.52 4.14 17.17
CA LYS A 10 -16.92 5.21 18.09
C LYS A 10 -15.72 5.95 18.67
N ARG A 11 -14.66 5.23 19.05
CA ARG A 11 -13.41 5.83 19.55
C ARG A 11 -12.72 6.65 18.47
N PHE A 12 -12.72 6.17 17.21
CA PHE A 12 -12.19 6.92 16.07
C PHE A 12 -12.98 8.21 15.79
N HIS A 13 -14.29 8.22 16.07
CA HIS A 13 -15.16 9.39 15.86
C HIS A 13 -15.12 10.41 17.00
N SER A 14 -14.84 10.00 18.24
CA SER A 14 -14.88 10.91 19.39
C SER A 14 -13.78 11.98 19.39
N PHE A 15 -12.75 11.86 18.54
CA PHE A 15 -11.58 12.75 18.55
C PHE A 15 -11.67 13.98 17.62
N SER A 16 -12.69 14.13 16.77
CA SER A 16 -12.65 15.20 15.76
C SER A 16 -14.03 15.76 15.42
N GLY A 17 -14.33 16.96 15.90
CA GLY A 17 -15.56 17.72 15.60
C GLY A 17 -15.55 18.47 14.26
N VAL A 18 -14.80 18.00 13.26
CA VAL A 18 -14.59 18.73 11.99
C VAL A 18 -14.73 17.77 10.80
N GLY A 19 -15.79 17.97 9.99
CA GLY A 19 -15.98 17.44 8.63
C GLY A 19 -15.94 15.91 8.43
N ASP A 20 -16.97 15.36 7.77
CA ASP A 20 -17.00 13.93 7.41
C ASP A 20 -15.99 13.52 6.32
N MET A 21 -15.34 14.50 5.68
CA MET A 21 -14.39 14.30 4.58
C MET A 21 -13.02 14.84 4.95
N GLN A 22 -11.97 14.06 4.65
CA GLN A 22 -10.57 14.43 4.84
C GLN A 22 -9.83 14.36 3.51
N ALA A 23 -8.89 15.27 3.28
CA ALA A 23 -8.03 15.23 2.11
C ALA A 23 -7.05 14.04 2.20
N LEU A 24 -6.78 13.41 1.06
CA LEU A 24 -5.78 12.37 0.87
C LEU A 24 -4.47 12.97 0.34
N SER A 25 -3.37 12.21 0.44
CA SER A 25 -2.14 12.54 -0.30
C SER A 25 -2.29 12.21 -1.79
N PRO A 26 -1.55 12.91 -2.66
CA PRO A 26 -1.52 12.58 -4.09
C PRO A 26 -0.88 11.19 -4.31
N PRO A 27 -1.34 10.40 -5.28
CA PRO A 27 -0.79 9.09 -5.57
C PRO A 27 0.71 9.16 -5.90
N GLN A 28 1.52 8.43 -5.14
CA GLN A 28 3.00 8.50 -5.21
C GLN A 28 3.57 8.02 -6.54
N SER A 29 2.86 7.13 -7.24
CA SER A 29 3.27 6.55 -8.52
C SER A 29 3.28 7.55 -9.68
N VAL A 30 2.66 8.73 -9.51
CA VAL A 30 2.64 9.81 -10.53
C VAL A 30 4.04 10.41 -10.71
N TYR A 31 4.91 10.24 -9.71
CA TYR A 31 6.31 10.60 -9.77
C TYR A 31 7.11 9.31 -9.88
N GLY A 32 7.69 9.06 -11.05
CA GLY A 32 8.37 7.81 -11.39
C GLY A 32 9.32 7.33 -10.29
N ALA A 33 9.32 6.02 -10.06
CA ALA A 33 10.17 5.32 -9.11
C ALA A 33 11.61 5.84 -9.13
N SER A 34 11.98 6.63 -8.12
CA SER A 34 13.36 6.95 -7.76
C SER A 34 13.39 7.45 -6.31
N PRO A 35 14.07 6.74 -5.38
CA PRO A 35 14.04 7.07 -3.95
C PRO A 35 14.84 8.33 -3.55
N HIS A 36 15.22 9.23 -4.47
CA HIS A 36 16.22 10.26 -4.15
C HIS A 36 16.04 11.65 -4.75
N ASN A 37 14.82 12.09 -5.11
CA ASN A 37 14.61 13.50 -5.43
C ASN A 37 13.34 14.06 -4.78
N GLN A 38 13.37 14.21 -3.45
CA GLN A 38 12.55 15.21 -2.76
C GLN A 38 13.15 16.61 -3.01
N LEU A 39 13.12 17.07 -4.26
CA LEU A 39 13.35 18.48 -4.56
C LEU A 39 12.00 19.18 -4.55
N LYS A 40 11.77 19.93 -3.47
CA LYS A 40 10.70 20.93 -3.31
C LYS A 40 10.73 21.86 -4.53
N SER A 41 9.86 21.61 -5.51
CA SER A 41 9.62 22.58 -6.58
C SER A 41 8.59 23.58 -6.07
N SER A 42 9.09 24.63 -5.43
CA SER A 42 8.35 25.88 -5.26
C SER A 42 8.16 26.50 -6.65
N GLN A 43 6.96 26.36 -7.22
CA GLN A 43 6.52 27.19 -8.34
C GLN A 43 5.22 27.88 -7.96
N SER A 44 5.33 29.17 -7.66
CA SER A 44 4.24 30.12 -7.79
C SER A 44 4.12 30.51 -9.26
N SER A 45 3.03 30.13 -9.92
CA SER A 45 2.45 30.88 -11.04
C SER A 45 1.04 30.37 -11.30
N GLY A 46 0.10 31.32 -11.30
CA GLY A 46 -1.33 31.05 -11.44
C GLY A 46 -1.68 30.31 -12.73
N GLY A 47 -2.44 29.24 -12.55
CA GLY A 47 -3.20 28.52 -13.56
C GLY A 47 -4.27 27.72 -12.81
N GLU A 48 -5.52 27.98 -13.14
CA GLU A 48 -6.70 27.35 -12.55
C GLU A 48 -6.78 25.86 -12.93
N ASP A 49 -6.03 25.01 -12.22
CA ASP A 49 -6.33 23.58 -12.06
C ASP A 49 -5.50 23.04 -10.88
N SER A 50 -5.91 23.39 -9.64
CA SER A 50 -5.38 22.67 -8.48
C SER A 50 -5.80 21.21 -8.62
N PRO A 51 -4.88 20.23 -8.58
CA PRO A 51 -5.26 18.83 -8.70
C PRO A 51 -6.29 18.57 -7.61
N LEU A 52 -7.51 18.20 -8.04
CA LEU A 52 -8.66 17.95 -7.16
C LEU A 52 -8.17 17.14 -5.97
N GLU A 53 -8.07 17.77 -4.79
CA GLU A 53 -7.67 17.09 -3.57
C GLU A 53 -8.67 15.96 -3.36
N ASP A 54 -8.26 14.72 -3.62
CA ASP A 54 -9.12 13.57 -3.44
C ASP A 54 -9.51 13.49 -1.96
N LYS A 55 -10.81 13.40 -1.71
CA LYS A 55 -11.35 13.35 -0.35
C LYS A 55 -11.78 11.94 -0.03
N ILE A 56 -11.44 11.49 1.18
CA ILE A 56 -11.94 10.25 1.76
C ILE A 56 -12.95 10.57 2.85
N ASN A 57 -14.05 9.82 2.89
CA ASN A 57 -14.96 9.92 4.03
C ASN A 57 -14.35 9.17 5.23
N ARG A 58 -14.64 9.64 6.44
CA ARG A 58 -14.11 9.04 7.69
C ARG A 58 -14.41 7.56 7.86
N LYS A 59 -15.53 7.10 7.31
CA LYS A 59 -15.96 5.70 7.41
C LYS A 59 -15.08 4.79 6.55
N THR A 60 -14.79 5.19 5.31
CA THR A 60 -13.84 4.48 4.45
C THR A 60 -12.46 4.52 5.07
N LEU A 61 -11.98 5.67 5.54
CA LEU A 61 -10.68 5.78 6.20
C LEU A 61 -10.56 4.82 7.41
N PHE A 62 -11.59 4.77 8.25
CA PHE A 62 -11.64 3.81 9.36
C PHE A 62 -11.53 2.36 8.88
N TYR A 63 -12.19 2.00 7.77
CA TYR A 63 -12.08 0.66 7.20
C TYR A 63 -10.66 0.36 6.71
N LEU A 64 -9.98 1.32 6.08
CA LEU A 64 -8.58 1.15 5.65
C LEU A 64 -7.66 0.93 6.85
N ILE A 65 -7.74 1.80 7.86
CA ILE A 65 -6.94 1.70 9.09
C ILE A 65 -7.22 0.38 9.84
N SER A 66 -8.50 -0.02 9.94
CA SER A 66 -8.87 -1.28 10.58
C SER A 66 -8.31 -2.48 9.81
N THR A 67 -8.23 -2.40 8.48
CA THR A 67 -7.66 -3.45 7.63
C THR A 67 -6.15 -3.56 7.85
N LEU A 68 -5.43 -2.44 7.95
CA LEU A 68 -4.00 -2.43 8.31
C LEU A 68 -3.76 -3.07 9.68
N ASN A 69 -4.52 -2.62 10.69
CA ASN A 69 -4.44 -3.18 12.04
C ASN A 69 -4.76 -4.68 12.04
N ALA A 70 -5.71 -5.15 11.25
CA ALA A 70 -6.01 -6.58 11.16
C ALA A 70 -4.88 -7.37 10.47
N ALA A 71 -4.21 -6.78 9.48
CA ALA A 71 -3.17 -7.45 8.69
C ALA A 71 -1.82 -7.56 9.39
N PHE A 72 -1.46 -6.57 10.21
CA PHE A 72 -0.12 -6.43 10.80
C PHE A 72 -0.09 -6.49 12.33
N HIS A 73 -1.23 -6.76 12.97
CA HIS A 73 -1.26 -6.99 14.42
C HIS A 73 -0.62 -8.36 14.76
N PRO A 74 0.17 -8.45 15.85
CA PRO A 74 0.37 -7.46 16.90
C PRO A 74 1.55 -6.50 16.70
N ASP A 75 2.29 -6.66 15.62
CA ASP A 75 3.60 -6.02 15.45
C ASP A 75 3.50 -4.51 15.18
N TYR A 76 2.38 -4.06 14.59
CA TYR A 76 2.15 -2.65 14.25
C TYR A 76 0.77 -2.16 14.68
N ASP A 77 0.71 -0.88 15.10
CA ASP A 77 -0.53 -0.17 15.44
C ASP A 77 -0.71 1.08 14.57
N PHE A 78 -1.73 1.04 13.71
CA PHE A 78 -2.12 2.11 12.79
C PHE A 78 -3.28 2.96 13.32
N SER A 79 -3.67 2.80 14.59
CA SER A 79 -4.83 3.52 15.17
C SER A 79 -4.74 5.05 15.06
N ASN A 80 -3.53 5.59 14.93
CA ASN A 80 -3.27 7.03 14.78
C ASN A 80 -2.91 7.45 13.34
N ALA A 81 -2.98 6.53 12.37
CA ALA A 81 -2.63 6.84 10.98
C ALA A 81 -3.49 7.98 10.42
N SER A 82 -2.84 8.92 9.75
CA SER A 82 -3.44 10.10 9.16
C SER A 82 -4.00 9.80 7.77
N SER A 83 -5.06 10.49 7.35
CA SER A 83 -5.55 10.45 5.96
C SER A 83 -4.49 10.88 4.95
N GLN A 84 -3.51 11.67 5.36
CA GLN A 84 -2.39 12.09 4.50
C GLN A 84 -1.43 10.94 4.17
N GLU A 85 -1.47 9.83 4.90
CA GLU A 85 -0.71 8.61 4.56
C GLU A 85 -1.47 7.72 3.56
N PHE A 86 -2.66 8.12 3.13
CA PHE A 86 -3.43 7.39 2.14
C PHE A 86 -3.60 8.21 0.87
N SER A 87 -3.57 7.54 -0.27
CA SER A 87 -3.86 8.15 -1.57
C SER A 87 -4.97 7.38 -2.26
N ARG A 88 -5.77 8.07 -3.08
CA ARG A 88 -6.71 7.42 -3.99
C ARG A 88 -6.01 7.18 -5.32
N GLU A 89 -6.09 5.95 -5.82
CA GLU A 89 -5.43 5.61 -7.06
C GLU A 89 -6.28 6.02 -8.28
N PRO A 90 -5.66 6.53 -9.36
CA PRO A 90 -6.41 7.12 -10.48
C PRO A 90 -7.28 6.11 -11.24
N SER A 91 -6.84 4.86 -11.38
CA SER A 91 -7.57 3.81 -12.09
C SER A 91 -7.02 2.41 -11.78
N LEU A 92 -7.81 1.38 -12.07
CA LEU A 92 -7.36 0.00 -12.00
C LEU A 92 -6.17 -0.28 -12.93
N GLU A 93 -6.23 0.18 -14.18
CA GLU A 93 -5.16 0.01 -15.17
C GLU A 93 -3.82 0.55 -14.65
N TRP A 94 -3.87 1.69 -13.96
CA TRP A 94 -2.71 2.31 -13.36
C TRP A 94 -2.07 1.44 -12.28
N VAL A 95 -2.89 0.90 -11.38
CA VAL A 95 -2.46 0.02 -10.29
C VAL A 95 -1.91 -1.29 -10.83
N VAL A 96 -2.58 -1.89 -11.82
CA VAL A 96 -2.10 -3.09 -12.52
C VAL A 96 -0.71 -2.84 -13.08
N ARG A 97 -0.52 -1.80 -13.89
CA ARG A 97 0.80 -1.46 -14.46
C ARG A 97 1.86 -1.19 -13.40
N ALA A 98 1.50 -0.56 -12.29
CA ALA A 98 2.43 -0.29 -11.19
C ALA A 98 2.91 -1.59 -10.53
N VAL A 99 1.98 -2.49 -10.20
CA VAL A 99 2.28 -3.81 -9.63
C VAL A 99 3.10 -4.65 -10.59
N GLU A 100 2.69 -4.75 -11.86
CA GLU A 100 3.40 -5.55 -12.85
C GLU A 100 4.83 -5.03 -13.07
N ARG A 101 5.04 -3.70 -13.11
CA ARG A 101 6.38 -3.12 -13.21
C ARG A 101 7.27 -3.51 -12.02
N GLN A 102 6.74 -3.47 -10.79
CA GLN A 102 7.49 -3.86 -9.59
C GLN A 102 7.78 -5.36 -9.58
N MET A 103 6.79 -6.20 -9.93
CA MET A 103 6.95 -7.66 -9.99
C MET A 103 7.93 -8.10 -11.07
N MET A 104 7.83 -7.53 -12.27
CA MET A 104 8.73 -7.85 -13.38
C MET A 104 10.19 -7.48 -13.08
N ALA A 105 10.43 -6.46 -12.24
CA ALA A 105 11.78 -6.10 -11.81
C ALA A 105 12.46 -7.20 -10.95
N VAL A 106 11.66 -8.02 -10.24
CA VAL A 106 12.16 -9.04 -9.31
C VAL A 106 11.97 -10.45 -9.87
N ALA A 107 10.74 -10.81 -10.24
CA ALA A 107 10.36 -12.15 -10.71
C ALA A 107 10.52 -12.33 -12.24
N ARG A 108 10.74 -11.26 -13.00
CA ARG A 108 11.01 -11.29 -14.45
C ARG A 108 9.99 -12.17 -15.20
N SER A 109 10.46 -13.11 -16.02
CA SER A 109 9.62 -14.00 -16.85
C SER A 109 8.71 -14.91 -16.04
N GLU A 110 9.02 -15.18 -14.77
CA GLU A 110 8.23 -16.08 -13.91
C GLU A 110 6.92 -15.45 -13.47
N PHE A 111 6.81 -14.11 -13.51
CA PHE A 111 5.57 -13.43 -13.14
C PHE A 111 4.51 -13.48 -14.25
N THR A 112 4.92 -13.41 -15.52
CA THR A 112 4.00 -13.41 -16.67
C THR A 112 2.94 -14.52 -16.64
N PRO A 113 3.26 -15.81 -16.37
CA PRO A 113 2.26 -16.87 -16.34
C PRO A 113 1.28 -16.75 -15.17
N VAL A 114 1.68 -16.11 -14.06
CA VAL A 114 0.85 -15.98 -12.84
C VAL A 114 0.02 -14.71 -12.86
N ALA A 115 0.47 -13.66 -13.57
CA ALA A 115 -0.16 -12.34 -13.61
C ALA A 115 -1.65 -12.42 -13.97
N SER A 116 -2.02 -13.14 -15.04
CA SER A 116 -3.41 -13.31 -15.45
C SER A 116 -4.26 -13.97 -14.35
N SER A 117 -3.77 -15.07 -13.77
CA SER A 117 -4.49 -15.78 -12.71
C SER A 117 -4.66 -14.95 -11.44
N LEU A 118 -3.68 -14.10 -11.11
CA LEU A 118 -3.75 -13.18 -9.98
C LEU A 118 -4.87 -12.15 -10.17
N TRP A 119 -4.91 -11.49 -11.33
CA TRP A 119 -5.91 -10.46 -11.61
C TRP A 119 -7.32 -11.05 -11.75
N GLU A 120 -7.45 -12.24 -12.34
CA GLU A 120 -8.72 -12.99 -12.39
C GLU A 120 -9.21 -13.35 -10.99
N ALA A 121 -8.35 -13.88 -10.13
CA ALA A 121 -8.72 -14.21 -8.75
C ALA A 121 -9.14 -12.97 -7.94
N LEU A 122 -8.47 -11.83 -8.16
CA LEU A 122 -8.87 -10.55 -7.56
C LEU A 122 -10.24 -10.11 -8.08
N ASP A 123 -10.48 -10.16 -9.40
CA ASP A 123 -11.77 -9.77 -9.99
C ASP A 123 -12.92 -10.64 -9.48
N ASP A 124 -12.73 -11.95 -9.39
CA ASP A 124 -13.71 -12.88 -8.82
C ASP A 124 -14.01 -12.58 -7.35
N ALA A 125 -12.99 -12.19 -6.56
CA ALA A 125 -13.13 -11.95 -5.13
C ALA A 125 -13.82 -10.61 -4.79
N ILE A 126 -13.63 -9.56 -5.61
CA ILE A 126 -14.06 -8.19 -5.26
C ILE A 126 -14.77 -7.42 -6.36
N SER A 127 -14.81 -7.94 -7.59
CA SER A 127 -15.28 -7.25 -8.79
C SER A 127 -14.54 -5.93 -9.00
N LEU A 128 -13.33 -5.98 -9.55
CA LEU A 128 -12.38 -4.86 -9.65
C LEU A 128 -12.99 -3.63 -10.33
N ARG A 129 -13.90 -3.83 -11.29
CA ARG A 129 -14.62 -2.75 -11.98
C ARG A 129 -15.42 -1.82 -11.05
N ASP A 130 -15.93 -2.36 -9.95
CA ASP A 130 -16.78 -1.64 -8.99
C ASP A 130 -16.00 -1.24 -7.72
N THR A 131 -14.66 -1.21 -7.80
CA THR A 131 -13.79 -0.88 -6.65
C THR A 131 -13.31 0.56 -6.66
N GLU A 132 -13.27 1.15 -5.47
CA GLU A 132 -12.46 2.30 -5.16
C GLU A 132 -11.10 1.80 -4.69
N ILE A 133 -10.02 2.27 -5.32
CA ILE A 133 -8.66 1.80 -5.00
C ILE A 133 -7.93 2.87 -4.22
N TYR A 134 -7.35 2.46 -3.10
CA TYR A 134 -6.51 3.30 -2.25
C TYR A 134 -5.13 2.68 -2.06
N SER A 135 -4.14 3.50 -1.75
CA SER A 135 -2.82 3.05 -1.30
C SER A 135 -2.51 3.58 0.10
N TYR A 136 -1.78 2.80 0.90
CA TYR A 136 -1.15 3.28 2.13
C TYR A 136 0.33 3.53 1.87
N ASN A 137 0.73 4.79 2.05
CA ASN A 137 2.03 5.35 1.76
C ASN A 137 2.58 5.93 3.07
N PRO A 138 3.13 5.08 3.96
CA PRO A 138 3.56 5.49 5.29
C PRO A 138 4.70 6.52 5.22
N ASP A 139 4.82 7.31 6.28
CA ASP A 139 6.07 8.00 6.55
C ASP A 139 7.13 7.02 7.10
N GLN A 140 8.38 7.46 7.17
CA GLN A 140 9.49 6.60 7.59
C GLN A 140 9.36 6.08 9.03
N THR A 141 8.52 6.71 9.86
CA THR A 141 8.27 6.29 11.25
C THR A 141 7.08 5.34 11.41
N SER A 142 6.20 5.30 10.43
CA SER A 142 4.95 4.52 10.43
C SER A 142 4.99 3.35 9.44
N ASP A 143 6.09 3.18 8.72
CA ASP A 143 6.24 2.13 7.71
C ASP A 143 6.53 0.76 8.34
N PRO A 144 5.64 -0.24 8.19
CA PRO A 144 5.89 -1.60 8.66
C PRO A 144 7.04 -2.28 7.91
N TYR A 145 7.48 -1.71 6.79
CA TYR A 145 8.59 -2.21 5.98
C TYR A 145 9.84 -1.34 6.07
N SER A 146 9.95 -0.50 7.10
CA SER A 146 11.14 0.33 7.37
C SER A 146 12.42 -0.45 7.72
N GLU A 147 12.34 -1.78 7.80
CA GLU A 147 13.48 -2.67 8.02
C GLU A 147 14.57 -2.49 6.96
N ASP A 148 15.82 -2.69 7.39
CA ASP A 148 16.99 -2.63 6.53
C ASP A 148 16.86 -3.62 5.36
N GLY A 149 16.93 -3.08 4.13
CA GLY A 149 16.94 -3.86 2.90
C GLY A 149 15.61 -3.92 2.14
N CYS A 150 14.52 -3.31 2.62
CA CYS A 150 13.33 -3.15 1.80
C CYS A 150 13.63 -2.26 0.57
N LEU A 151 13.53 -2.83 -0.63
CA LEU A 151 13.81 -2.13 -1.90
C LEU A 151 12.59 -1.35 -2.38
N TRP A 152 11.43 -1.97 -2.26
CA TRP A 152 10.13 -1.37 -2.56
C TRP A 152 9.05 -2.16 -1.83
N SER A 153 7.95 -1.47 -1.54
CA SER A 153 6.72 -2.07 -1.05
C SER A 153 5.52 -1.38 -1.72
N PHE A 154 4.36 -2.01 -1.65
CA PHE A 154 3.09 -1.38 -1.92
C PHE A 154 2.02 -1.95 -1.02
N ASN A 155 0.98 -1.15 -0.76
CA ASN A 155 -0.13 -1.50 0.12
C ASN A 155 -1.43 -0.99 -0.53
N TYR A 156 -2.06 -1.80 -1.39
CA TYR A 156 -3.28 -1.43 -2.09
C TYR A 156 -4.53 -1.97 -1.40
N PHE A 157 -5.58 -1.17 -1.37
CA PHE A 157 -6.90 -1.54 -0.88
C PHE A 157 -7.89 -1.45 -2.04
N PHE A 158 -8.47 -2.58 -2.42
CA PHE A 158 -9.59 -2.65 -3.36
C PHE A 158 -10.88 -2.68 -2.55
N TYR A 159 -11.51 -1.53 -2.39
CA TYR A 159 -12.75 -1.41 -1.62
C TYR A 159 -13.95 -1.44 -2.55
N ASN A 160 -14.85 -2.41 -2.36
CA ASN A 160 -16.14 -2.45 -3.05
C ASN A 160 -17.26 -2.05 -2.07
N PRO A 161 -17.84 -0.84 -2.17
CA PRO A 161 -18.91 -0.38 -1.28
C PRO A 161 -20.19 -1.22 -1.38
N ARG A 162 -20.45 -1.84 -2.55
CA ARG A 162 -21.65 -2.66 -2.79
C ARG A 162 -21.54 -4.00 -2.06
N LEU A 163 -20.38 -4.64 -2.13
CA LEU A 163 -20.08 -5.89 -1.43
C LEU A 163 -19.73 -5.67 0.05
N LYS A 164 -19.46 -4.42 0.46
CA LYS A 164 -18.94 -4.06 1.79
C LYS A 164 -17.68 -4.86 2.14
N ARG A 165 -16.81 -5.02 1.15
CA ARG A 165 -15.61 -5.88 1.23
C ARG A 165 -14.39 -5.08 0.82
N ILE A 166 -13.26 -5.39 1.44
CA ILE A 166 -11.95 -4.88 1.07
C ILE A 166 -11.07 -6.09 0.77
N VAL A 167 -10.38 -6.05 -0.37
CA VAL A 167 -9.19 -6.87 -0.58
C VAL A 167 -7.98 -5.99 -0.29
N PHE A 168 -7.16 -6.41 0.66
CA PHE A 168 -5.88 -5.78 0.95
C PHE A 168 -4.77 -6.54 0.24
N PHE A 169 -4.11 -5.88 -0.70
CA PHE A 169 -3.03 -6.44 -1.48
C PHE A 169 -1.73 -5.70 -1.16
N THR A 170 -0.88 -6.36 -0.37
CA THR A 170 0.43 -5.85 0.03
C THR A 170 1.53 -6.76 -0.46
N CYS A 171 2.66 -6.17 -0.85
CA CYS A 171 3.87 -6.89 -1.16
C CYS A 171 5.10 -6.02 -0.89
N ARG A 172 6.22 -6.66 -0.56
CA ARG A 172 7.53 -6.04 -0.45
C ARG A 172 8.58 -6.86 -1.18
N SER A 173 9.62 -6.19 -1.64
CA SER A 173 10.87 -6.81 -2.07
C SER A 173 11.98 -6.45 -1.11
N VAL A 174 12.75 -7.45 -0.67
CA VAL A 174 13.87 -7.27 0.26
C VAL A 174 15.17 -7.68 -0.43
N SER A 175 16.23 -6.91 -0.20
CA SER A 175 17.58 -7.24 -0.64
C SER A 175 18.14 -8.41 0.15
N GLN A 176 18.61 -9.44 -0.54
CA GLN A 176 19.26 -10.59 0.09
C GLN A 176 20.56 -10.24 0.82
N TYR A 177 21.17 -9.10 0.50
CA TYR A 177 22.42 -8.64 1.11
C TYR A 177 22.24 -7.99 2.48
N CYS A 178 21.01 -7.72 2.89
CA CYS A 178 20.70 -7.02 4.14
C CYS A 178 19.90 -7.87 5.14
N GLY A 179 19.49 -9.08 4.74
CA GLY A 179 18.77 -9.99 5.63
C GLY A 179 19.65 -10.40 6.80
N SER A 180 19.26 -10.03 8.03
CA SER A 180 19.78 -10.72 9.21
C SER A 180 19.48 -12.22 9.08
N PRO A 181 20.32 -13.13 9.63
CA PRO A 181 20.22 -14.58 9.36
C PRO A 181 18.95 -15.27 9.89
N HIS A 182 17.97 -14.53 10.40
CA HIS A 182 16.97 -15.09 11.30
C HIS A 182 15.59 -15.38 10.71
N ASP A 183 15.28 -15.04 9.45
CA ASP A 183 13.90 -15.29 8.95
C ASP A 183 13.75 -15.66 7.47
N SER A 184 14.81 -16.14 6.83
CA SER A 184 14.70 -16.73 5.50
C SER A 184 14.49 -18.24 5.62
N GLY A 185 13.26 -18.68 5.86
CA GLY A 185 12.83 -20.08 5.77
C GLY A 185 12.91 -20.67 4.34
N LEU A 186 13.88 -20.26 3.53
CA LEU A 186 14.13 -20.79 2.20
C LEU A 186 15.61 -21.19 2.10
N ILE A 187 15.80 -22.49 2.26
CA ILE A 187 17.01 -23.23 1.96
C ILE A 187 17.42 -22.96 0.50
N GLY A 188 18.63 -22.47 0.31
CA GLY A 188 19.32 -22.42 -0.96
C GLY A 188 20.81 -22.50 -0.71
N ASN A 189 21.32 -23.74 -0.52
CA ASN A 189 22.75 -24.02 -0.49
C ASN A 189 23.39 -23.53 -1.80
N SER A 190 24.06 -22.40 -1.75
CA SER A 190 25.23 -22.14 -2.59
C SER A 190 26.40 -21.91 -1.66
N ALA A 191 26.93 -23.02 -1.13
CA ALA A 191 28.29 -23.05 -0.62
C ALA A 191 29.19 -22.57 -1.75
N MET A 192 29.81 -21.41 -1.56
CA MET A 192 30.92 -20.97 -2.40
C MET A 192 32.07 -21.91 -2.09
N ASP A 193 32.27 -22.93 -2.91
CA ASP A 193 33.53 -23.66 -2.97
C ASP A 193 34.58 -22.65 -3.44
N MET A 194 35.36 -22.14 -2.48
CA MET A 194 36.65 -21.52 -2.76
C MET A 194 37.57 -22.64 -3.22
N GLU A 195 37.75 -22.79 -4.53
CA GLU A 195 38.89 -23.51 -5.07
C GLU A 195 40.14 -22.64 -4.85
N ASP A 196 41.03 -23.14 -3.99
CA ASP A 196 42.40 -22.66 -3.85
C ASP A 196 43.15 -22.84 -5.18
N TYR A 197 43.81 -21.77 -5.63
CA TYR A 197 44.93 -21.82 -6.58
C TYR A 197 46.00 -20.80 -6.21
#